data_AF-A0A7Y4Y0T7-F1
#
_entry.id   AF-A0A7Y4Y0T7-F1
#
_cell.length_a   1.000
_cell.length_b   1.000
_cell.length_c   1.000
_cell.angle_alpha   90.00
_cell.angle_beta   90.00
_cell.angle_gamma   90.00
#
_symmetry.space_group_name_H-M   'P 1'
#
loop_
_entity.id
_entity.type
_entity.pdbx_description
1 polymer ?
#
loop_
_entity_poly.entity_id
_entity_poly.type
_entity_poly.pdbx_seq_one_letter_code
_entity_poly.pdbx_strand_id
1 'polypeptide(L)'
;MSASIVAPSTRRPRANLHRWVRQLHLWIGAWGALAAVLYGSTGLIMSHRFGDGAWPQGNNEDIDKRELPVPAPARRSAEALSLWLAQTEGLEAQIIRKPPPGEPAKGPARWTLNGGTASEGWTLEYKVGGGTAELKRSRHSTLAALNRLHKAVSGGPGWRILGDSFAIGMILLGLSGLWLWARGRTPKQMLASVAAASATAMVVVLVANLF
;
A
#
# COMPACT_ATOMS: atom_id res chain seq x y z
N MET A 1 8.70 22.98 -70.75
CA MET A 1 7.69 22.49 -69.78
C MET A 1 8.21 21.23 -69.12
N SER A 2 8.61 21.30 -67.84
CA SER A 2 8.81 20.11 -67.01
C SER A 2 8.45 20.48 -65.57
N ALA A 3 7.23 20.14 -65.17
CA ALA A 3 6.79 20.28 -63.79
C ALA A 3 7.24 19.04 -63.02
N SER A 4 8.19 19.20 -62.10
CA SER A 4 8.55 18.15 -61.14
C SER A 4 7.40 17.99 -60.14
N ILE A 5 6.69 16.86 -60.24
CA ILE A 5 5.66 16.47 -59.27
C ILE A 5 6.39 16.07 -57.98
N VAL A 6 6.30 16.91 -56.96
CA VAL A 6 6.72 16.56 -55.60
C VAL A 6 5.69 15.59 -55.04
N ALA A 7 6.04 14.31 -54.96
CA ALA A 7 5.21 13.31 -54.30
C ALA A 7 5.01 13.69 -52.82
N PRO A 8 3.78 13.63 -52.28
CA PRO A 8 3.55 13.96 -50.88
C PRO A 8 4.28 12.94 -50.01
N SER A 9 5.23 13.41 -49.18
CA SER A 9 5.91 12.54 -48.23
C SER A 9 4.88 12.05 -47.21
N THR A 10 4.50 10.77 -47.29
CA THR A 10 3.66 10.13 -46.27
C THR A 10 4.50 9.95 -45.00
N ARG A 11 4.57 10.99 -44.17
CA ARG A 11 5.23 10.92 -42.86
C ARG A 11 4.51 9.88 -42.00
N ARG A 12 5.30 8.87 -41.61
CA ARG A 12 4.90 7.54 -41.18
C ARG A 12 4.13 7.52 -39.84
N PRO A 13 3.12 6.65 -39.67
CA PRO A 13 2.35 6.46 -38.42
C PRO A 13 3.20 6.25 -37.15
N ARG A 14 4.45 5.76 -37.30
CA ARG A 14 5.43 5.58 -36.20
C ARG A 14 5.88 6.89 -35.52
N ALA A 15 5.78 8.04 -36.20
CA ALA A 15 6.08 9.36 -35.60
C ALA A 15 4.92 9.89 -34.75
N ASN A 16 3.68 9.52 -35.10
CA ASN A 16 2.49 9.89 -34.34
C ASN A 16 2.39 9.06 -33.05
N LEU A 17 2.61 7.74 -33.13
CA LEU A 17 2.61 6.87 -31.96
C LEU A 17 3.63 7.31 -30.89
N HIS A 18 4.82 7.76 -31.29
CA HIS A 18 5.83 8.26 -30.36
C HIS A 18 5.40 9.51 -29.60
N ARG A 19 4.80 10.47 -30.31
CA ARG A 19 4.29 11.69 -29.67
C ARG A 19 3.19 11.35 -28.66
N TRP A 20 2.32 10.40 -29.02
CA TRP A 20 1.26 9.90 -28.15
C TRP A 20 1.80 9.22 -26.88
N VAL A 21 2.71 8.25 -27.03
CA VAL A 21 3.27 7.56 -25.86
C VAL A 21 4.07 8.51 -24.98
N ARG A 22 4.80 9.48 -25.55
CA ARG A 22 5.48 10.52 -24.76
C ARG A 22 4.47 11.34 -23.96
N GLN A 23 3.37 11.76 -24.58
CA GLN A 23 2.35 12.54 -23.89
C GLN A 23 1.70 11.73 -22.77
N LEU A 24 1.33 10.48 -23.04
CA LEU A 24 0.77 9.56 -22.05
C LEU A 24 1.75 9.33 -20.89
N HIS A 25 3.04 9.14 -21.17
CA HIS A 25 4.09 9.01 -20.16
C HIS A 25 4.16 10.24 -19.25
N LEU A 26 4.05 11.45 -19.80
CA LEU A 26 4.07 12.68 -19.00
C LEU A 26 2.84 12.82 -18.10
N TRP A 27 1.65 12.51 -18.63
CA TRP A 27 0.40 12.53 -17.84
C TRP A 27 0.42 11.50 -16.71
N ILE A 28 0.77 10.26 -17.03
CA ILE A 28 0.91 9.20 -16.03
C ILE A 28 2.06 9.51 -15.08
N GLY A 29 3.13 10.15 -15.55
CA GLY A 29 4.26 10.59 -14.75
C GLY A 29 3.86 11.64 -13.71
N ALA A 30 2.98 12.58 -14.06
CA ALA A 30 2.42 13.53 -13.09
C ALA A 30 1.57 12.82 -12.01
N TRP A 31 0.77 11.82 -12.41
CA TRP A 31 0.02 10.99 -11.46
C TRP A 31 0.95 10.16 -10.55
N GLY A 32 2.01 9.58 -11.11
CA GLY A 32 3.05 8.88 -10.36
C GLY A 32 3.82 9.79 -9.41
N ALA A 33 4.06 11.06 -9.78
CA ALA A 33 4.68 12.04 -8.90
C ALA A 33 3.79 12.36 -7.70
N LEU A 34 2.48 12.49 -7.89
CA LEU A 34 1.53 12.65 -6.78
C LEU A 34 1.58 11.43 -5.84
N ALA A 35 1.59 10.22 -6.40
CA ALA A 35 1.76 8.98 -5.64
C ALA A 35 3.06 9.00 -4.82
N ALA A 36 4.17 9.41 -5.44
CA ALA A 36 5.48 9.49 -4.82
C ALA A 36 5.52 10.51 -3.67
N VAL A 37 4.85 11.66 -3.80
CA VAL A 37 4.75 12.63 -2.70
C VAL A 37 3.95 12.04 -1.54
N LEU A 38 2.79 11.43 -1.80
CA LEU A 38 1.92 10.88 -0.76
C LEU A 38 2.56 9.68 -0.04
N TYR A 39 2.97 8.65 -0.79
CA TYR A 39 3.55 7.42 -0.25
C TYR A 39 5.00 7.64 0.21
N GLY A 40 5.77 8.49 -0.47
CA GLY A 40 7.14 8.81 -0.06
C GLY A 40 7.17 9.57 1.27
N SER A 41 6.31 10.58 1.45
CA SER A 41 6.26 11.33 2.71
C SER A 41 5.85 10.44 3.89
N THR A 42 4.81 9.63 3.72
CA THR A 42 4.37 8.69 4.76
C THR A 42 5.38 7.55 5.00
N GLY A 43 6.05 7.07 3.96
CA GLY A 43 7.12 6.08 4.05
C GLY A 43 8.34 6.59 4.83
N LEU A 44 8.74 7.84 4.61
CA LEU A 44 9.81 8.49 5.37
C LEU A 44 9.46 8.64 6.86
N ILE A 45 8.22 9.01 7.17
CA ILE A 45 7.76 9.10 8.56
C ILE A 45 7.79 7.73 9.23
N MET A 46 7.34 6.70 8.50
CA MET A 46 7.29 5.34 9.02
C MET A 46 8.67 4.68 9.15
N SER A 47 9.67 5.05 8.34
CA SER A 47 11.03 4.51 8.47
C SER A 47 11.73 5.02 9.73
N HIS A 48 11.37 6.22 10.21
CA HIS A 48 11.91 6.83 11.42
C HIS A 48 11.04 6.61 12.67
N ARG A 49 10.23 5.55 12.70
CA ARG A 49 9.30 5.29 13.82
C ARG A 49 9.92 4.63 15.06
N PHE A 50 11.20 4.29 15.01
CA PHE A 50 11.90 3.56 16.07
C PHE A 50 13.17 4.30 16.50
N GLY A 51 13.61 4.06 17.74
CA GLY A 51 14.81 4.67 18.33
C GLY A 51 14.52 5.91 19.18
N ASP A 52 15.55 6.42 19.83
CA ASP A 52 15.44 7.51 20.81
C ASP A 52 15.03 8.86 20.20
N GLY A 53 15.15 8.99 18.87
CA GLY A 53 14.75 10.17 18.09
C GLY A 53 13.58 9.91 17.13
N ALA A 54 12.66 8.99 17.48
CA ALA A 54 11.56 8.62 16.61
C ALA A 54 10.70 9.82 16.19
N TRP A 55 10.35 9.88 14.90
CA TRP A 55 9.51 10.95 14.37
C TRP A 55 8.06 10.77 14.84
N PRO A 56 7.28 11.87 14.98
CA PRO A 56 5.87 11.79 15.33
C PRO A 56 5.10 10.86 14.38
N GLN A 57 4.36 9.91 14.94
CA GLN A 57 3.55 8.96 14.16
C GLN A 57 2.05 9.31 14.16
N GLY A 58 1.68 10.37 14.89
CA GLY A 58 0.31 10.70 15.24
C GLY A 58 -0.17 9.99 16.51
N ASN A 59 -1.27 10.48 17.06
CA ASN A 59 -1.87 9.99 18.29
C ASN A 59 -3.03 9.03 18.01
N ASN A 60 -3.22 8.09 18.92
CA ASN A 60 -4.38 7.23 19.03
C ASN A 60 -5.01 7.45 20.40
N GLU A 61 -6.26 7.89 20.42
CA GLU A 61 -6.99 8.16 21.65
C GLU A 61 -8.09 7.13 21.83
N ASP A 62 -8.15 6.52 23.02
CA ASP A 62 -9.20 5.57 23.36
C ASP A 62 -10.48 6.34 23.68
N ILE A 63 -11.53 6.10 22.90
CA ILE A 63 -12.80 6.83 23.02
C ILE A 63 -13.89 6.01 23.71
N ASP A 64 -13.77 4.69 23.72
CA ASP A 64 -14.72 3.80 24.37
C ASP A 64 -14.03 2.48 24.77
N LYS A 65 -14.40 1.96 25.92
CA LYS A 65 -13.98 0.64 26.41
C LYS A 65 -15.13 0.04 27.20
N ARG A 66 -15.65 -1.09 26.73
CA ARG A 66 -16.80 -1.76 27.36
C ARG A 66 -16.71 -3.27 27.24
N GLU A 67 -17.31 -3.95 28.21
CA GLU A 67 -17.48 -5.40 28.16
C GLU A 67 -18.81 -5.73 27.47
N LEU A 68 -18.76 -6.65 26.52
CA LEU A 68 -19.92 -7.17 25.81
C LEU A 68 -20.24 -8.58 26.27
N PRO A 69 -21.49 -8.89 26.64
CA PRO A 69 -21.91 -10.26 26.92
C PRO A 69 -21.93 -11.07 25.63
N VAL A 70 -21.08 -12.10 25.53
CA VAL A 70 -20.98 -12.94 24.33
C VAL A 70 -21.93 -14.12 24.46
N PRO A 71 -22.91 -14.29 23.56
CA PRO A 71 -23.86 -15.40 23.63
C PRO A 71 -23.16 -16.73 23.29
N ALA A 72 -23.64 -17.84 23.86
CA ALA A 72 -23.01 -19.17 23.68
C ALA A 72 -22.76 -19.57 22.22
N PRO A 73 -23.64 -19.29 21.23
CA PRO A 73 -23.36 -19.58 19.82
C PRO A 73 -22.13 -18.84 19.25
N ALA A 74 -21.89 -17.60 19.68
CA ALA A 74 -20.78 -16.77 19.21
C ALA A 74 -19.43 -17.20 19.79
N ARG A 75 -19.42 -17.95 20.91
CA ARG A 75 -18.20 -18.46 21.57
C ARG A 75 -17.58 -19.68 20.87
N ARG A 76 -18.25 -20.23 19.85
CA ARG A 76 -17.83 -21.48 19.19
C ARG A 76 -16.58 -21.32 18.33
N SER A 77 -16.42 -20.15 17.71
CA SER A 77 -15.26 -19.84 16.88
C SER A 77 -15.06 -18.34 16.77
N ALA A 78 -13.84 -17.91 16.40
CA ALA A 78 -13.57 -16.50 16.14
C ALA A 78 -14.41 -15.96 14.97
N GLU A 79 -14.75 -16.82 14.00
CA GLU A 79 -15.65 -16.48 12.91
C GLU A 79 -17.08 -16.25 13.40
N ALA A 80 -17.61 -17.13 14.25
CA ALA A 80 -18.94 -16.96 14.85
C ALA A 80 -19.00 -15.68 15.71
N LEU A 81 -17.92 -15.37 16.43
CA LEU A 81 -17.78 -14.13 17.17
C LEU A 81 -17.78 -12.91 16.23
N SER A 82 -17.05 -12.98 15.11
CA SER A 82 -17.01 -11.89 14.12
C SER A 82 -18.36 -11.63 13.46
N LEU A 83 -19.11 -12.69 13.13
CA LEU A 83 -20.46 -12.59 12.57
C LEU A 83 -21.45 -12.00 13.57
N TRP A 84 -21.41 -12.47 14.82
CA TRP A 84 -22.23 -11.90 15.89
C TRP A 84 -21.91 -10.42 16.12
N LEU A 85 -20.63 -10.05 16.15
CA LEU A 85 -20.19 -8.67 16.34
C LEU A 85 -20.65 -7.78 15.17
N ALA A 86 -20.56 -8.26 13.94
CA ALA A 86 -21.07 -7.56 12.77
C ALA A 86 -22.60 -7.34 12.84
N GLN A 87 -23.35 -8.36 13.28
CA GLN A 87 -24.81 -8.28 13.38
C GLN A 87 -25.31 -7.41 14.53
N THR A 88 -24.63 -7.42 15.68
CA THR A 88 -25.09 -6.72 16.89
C THR A 88 -24.54 -5.30 17.01
N GLU A 89 -23.30 -5.09 16.59
CA GLU A 89 -22.59 -3.82 16.76
C GLU A 89 -22.31 -3.10 15.43
N GLY A 90 -22.61 -3.75 14.29
CA GLY A 90 -22.23 -3.22 12.97
C GLY A 90 -20.72 -3.21 12.74
N LEU A 91 -19.95 -3.97 13.52
CA LEU A 91 -18.49 -3.97 13.48
C LEU A 91 -17.96 -5.20 12.73
N GLU A 92 -17.60 -5.01 11.46
CA GLU A 92 -17.03 -6.06 10.62
C GLU A 92 -15.53 -6.24 10.84
N ALA A 93 -15.13 -7.42 11.32
CA ALA A 93 -13.72 -7.73 11.57
C ALA A 93 -12.93 -7.78 10.25
N GLN A 94 -11.90 -6.94 10.15
CA GLN A 94 -10.97 -6.93 9.02
C GLN A 94 -9.81 -7.89 9.24
N ILE A 95 -9.40 -8.07 10.49
CA ILE A 95 -8.31 -8.97 10.89
C ILE A 95 -8.80 -9.79 12.08
N ILE A 96 -8.69 -11.11 11.96
CA ILE A 96 -8.97 -12.07 13.03
C ILE A 96 -7.67 -12.76 13.41
N ARG A 97 -7.21 -12.59 14.65
CA ARG A 97 -6.01 -13.24 15.18
C ARG A 97 -6.41 -14.32 16.18
N LYS A 98 -5.94 -15.53 15.89
CA LYS A 98 -6.07 -16.73 16.74
C LYS A 98 -4.70 -17.06 17.35
N PRO A 99 -4.65 -17.70 18.53
CA PRO A 99 -3.39 -18.17 19.08
C PRO A 99 -2.80 -19.28 18.19
N PRO A 100 -1.47 -19.38 18.09
CA PRO A 100 -0.81 -20.40 17.29
C PRO A 100 -1.15 -21.81 17.80
N PRO A 101 -1.32 -22.80 16.91
CA PRO A 101 -1.54 -24.19 17.31
C PRO A 101 -0.27 -24.76 17.96
N GLY A 102 -0.40 -25.40 19.13
CA GLY A 102 0.66 -26.22 19.73
C GLY A 102 1.63 -25.49 20.68
N GLU A 103 1.52 -24.17 20.86
CA GLU A 103 2.22 -23.51 21.96
C GLU A 103 1.40 -23.59 23.25
N PRO A 104 1.99 -24.03 24.39
CA PRO A 104 1.34 -23.91 25.68
C PRO A 104 1.16 -22.42 25.98
N ALA A 105 -0.04 -21.90 25.69
CA ALA A 105 -0.39 -20.53 25.99
C ALA A 105 -0.19 -20.29 27.49
N LYS A 106 0.57 -19.24 27.85
CA LYS A 106 0.63 -18.72 29.23
C LYS A 106 -0.72 -18.05 29.55
N GLY A 107 -1.77 -18.85 29.72
CA GLY A 107 -3.14 -18.42 29.98
C GLY A 107 -4.17 -18.98 28.99
N PRO A 108 -5.46 -18.65 29.18
CA PRO A 108 -6.54 -19.09 28.30
C PRO A 108 -6.33 -18.54 26.88
N ALA A 109 -6.62 -19.36 25.88
CA ALA A 109 -6.58 -18.95 24.47
C ALA A 109 -7.38 -17.65 24.26
N ARG A 110 -6.83 -16.69 23.50
CA ARG A 110 -7.47 -15.38 23.26
C ARG A 110 -7.68 -15.14 21.78
N TRP A 111 -8.90 -14.76 21.39
CA TRP A 111 -9.19 -14.25 20.05
C TRP A 111 -9.14 -12.74 20.06
N THR A 112 -8.48 -12.16 19.06
CA THR A 112 -8.41 -10.70 18.90
C THR A 112 -8.94 -10.35 17.51
N LEU A 113 -10.00 -9.55 17.47
CA LEU A 113 -10.64 -9.10 16.24
C LEU A 113 -10.42 -7.59 16.11
N ASN A 114 -10.00 -7.14 14.95
CA ASN A 114 -9.71 -5.72 14.71
C ASN A 114 -10.44 -5.24 13.46
N GLY A 115 -10.85 -3.98 13.48
CA GLY A 115 -11.42 -3.32 12.31
C GLY A 115 -11.48 -1.81 12.49
N GLY A 116 -12.24 -1.17 11.60
CA GLY A 116 -12.46 0.28 11.60
C GLY A 116 -12.12 0.93 10.28
N THR A 117 -11.95 2.25 10.31
CA THR A 117 -11.56 3.11 9.20
C THR A 117 -10.15 3.65 9.39
N ALA A 118 -9.72 4.57 8.52
CA ALA A 118 -8.45 5.27 8.72
C ALA A 118 -8.46 6.15 9.97
N SER A 119 -9.60 6.77 10.29
CA SER A 119 -9.76 7.73 11.39
C SER A 119 -10.24 7.09 12.70
N GLU A 120 -10.85 5.91 12.66
CA GLU A 120 -11.35 5.23 13.86
C GLU A 120 -11.00 3.75 13.79
N GLY A 121 -10.53 3.19 14.90
CA GLY A 121 -10.16 1.79 15.00
C GLY A 121 -10.86 1.14 16.18
N TRP A 122 -11.14 -0.15 16.06
CA TRP A 122 -11.65 -0.93 17.18
C TRP A 122 -10.91 -2.26 17.30
N THR A 123 -10.87 -2.78 18.52
CA THR A 123 -10.29 -4.07 18.87
C THR A 123 -11.21 -4.75 19.86
N LEU A 124 -11.62 -5.97 19.54
CA LEU A 124 -12.36 -6.85 20.43
C LEU A 124 -11.41 -7.96 20.90
N GLU A 125 -11.29 -8.11 22.22
CA GLU A 125 -10.54 -9.18 22.84
C GLU A 125 -11.48 -10.15 23.55
N TYR A 126 -11.42 -11.43 23.16
CA TYR A 126 -12.23 -12.49 23.77
C TYR A 126 -11.34 -13.58 24.34
N LYS A 127 -11.50 -13.87 25.63
CA LYS A 127 -10.87 -15.01 26.29
C LYS A 127 -11.76 -16.24 26.07
N VAL A 128 -11.20 -17.27 25.43
CA VAL A 128 -11.93 -18.51 25.11
C VAL A 128 -12.45 -19.16 26.40
N GLY A 129 -13.74 -19.49 26.40
CA GLY A 129 -14.44 -20.01 27.58
C GLY A 129 -15.07 -18.93 28.47
N GLY A 130 -14.74 -17.66 28.26
CA GLY A 130 -15.35 -16.52 28.97
C GLY A 130 -16.77 -16.21 28.50
N GLY A 131 -17.55 -15.56 29.37
CA GLY A 131 -18.89 -15.06 29.04
C GLY A 131 -18.91 -13.66 28.42
N THR A 132 -17.80 -12.93 28.50
CA THR A 132 -17.69 -11.53 28.05
C THR A 132 -16.49 -11.34 27.12
N ALA A 133 -16.57 -10.31 26.27
CA ALA A 133 -15.47 -9.82 25.44
C ALA A 133 -15.24 -8.33 25.73
N GLU A 134 -13.98 -7.89 25.69
CA GLU A 134 -13.63 -6.49 25.87
C GLU A 134 -13.60 -5.81 24.50
N LEU A 135 -14.50 -4.86 24.25
CA LEU A 135 -14.49 -4.01 23.06
C LEU A 135 -13.83 -2.68 23.40
N LYS A 136 -12.80 -2.33 22.64
CA LYS A 136 -12.08 -1.08 22.73
C LYS A 136 -12.20 -0.32 21.41
N ARG A 137 -12.61 0.95 21.46
CA ARG A 137 -12.65 1.86 20.30
C ARG A 137 -11.65 2.99 20.49
N SER A 138 -11.06 3.41 19.39
CA SER A 138 -10.01 4.43 19.35
C SER A 138 -10.21 5.36 18.16
N ARG A 139 -9.81 6.62 18.32
CA ARG A 139 -9.73 7.61 17.25
C ARG A 139 -8.27 7.85 16.89
N HIS A 140 -8.02 7.97 15.60
CA HIS A 140 -6.71 8.24 15.02
C HIS A 140 -6.64 9.70 14.59
N SER A 141 -5.56 10.37 14.99
CA SER A 141 -5.19 11.66 14.39
C SER A 141 -4.96 11.52 12.88
N THR A 142 -4.96 12.65 12.15
CA THR A 142 -4.76 12.67 10.69
C THR A 142 -3.46 11.99 10.26
N LEU A 143 -2.37 12.23 10.99
CA LEU A 143 -1.08 11.60 10.71
C LEU A 143 -1.11 10.09 10.95
N ALA A 144 -1.74 9.64 12.05
CA ALA A 144 -1.92 8.22 12.32
C ALA A 144 -2.80 7.55 11.26
N ALA A 145 -3.85 8.23 10.80
CA ALA A 145 -4.72 7.77 9.72
C ALA A 145 -3.96 7.61 8.40
N LEU A 146 -3.15 8.60 8.00
CA LEU A 146 -2.31 8.52 6.80
C LEU A 146 -1.30 7.36 6.88
N ASN A 147 -0.68 7.16 8.05
CA ASN A 147 0.25 6.05 8.27
C ASN A 147 -0.45 4.68 8.21
N ARG A 148 -1.72 4.58 8.62
CA ARG A 148 -2.53 3.36 8.47
C ARG A 148 -2.89 3.11 7.00
N LEU A 149 -3.29 4.15 6.29
CA LEU A 149 -3.60 4.11 4.86
C LEU A 149 -2.38 3.69 4.03
N HIS A 150 -1.18 4.19 4.36
CA HIS A 150 0.07 3.76 3.72
C HIS A 150 0.29 2.24 3.81
N LYS A 151 -0.06 1.63 4.95
CA LYS A 151 0.00 0.17 5.17
C LYS A 151 -1.17 -0.61 4.54
N ALA A 152 -2.04 0.06 3.80
CA ALA A 152 -3.29 -0.49 3.29
C ALA A 152 -4.23 -1.05 4.39
N VAL A 153 -4.17 -0.48 5.59
CA VAL A 153 -5.02 -0.88 6.73
C VAL A 153 -6.23 0.04 6.84
N SER A 154 -7.43 -0.54 6.83
CA SER A 154 -8.70 0.16 7.13
C SER A 154 -9.05 1.34 6.19
N GLY A 155 -8.53 1.36 4.94
CA GLY A 155 -8.80 2.43 3.98
C GLY A 155 -10.13 2.34 3.20
N GLY A 156 -10.86 1.23 3.34
CA GLY A 156 -12.11 1.00 2.60
C GLY A 156 -11.91 0.79 1.09
N PRO A 157 -13.01 0.75 0.30
CA PRO A 157 -12.95 0.53 -1.14
C PRO A 157 -12.32 1.70 -1.92
N GLY A 158 -12.60 2.94 -1.52
CA GLY A 158 -12.07 4.13 -2.21
C GLY A 158 -10.55 4.19 -2.19
N TRP A 159 -9.93 3.87 -1.03
CA TRP A 159 -8.48 3.81 -0.93
C TRP A 159 -7.88 2.66 -1.76
N ARG A 160 -8.57 1.51 -1.84
CA ARG A 160 -8.13 0.39 -2.70
C ARG A 160 -8.09 0.80 -4.16
N ILE A 161 -9.16 1.42 -4.67
CA ILE A 161 -9.22 1.90 -6.06
C ILE A 161 -8.13 2.95 -6.31
N LEU A 162 -7.91 3.87 -5.37
CA LEU A 162 -6.85 4.86 -5.48
C LEU A 162 -5.47 4.20 -5.53
N GLY A 163 -5.20 3.25 -4.63
CA GLY A 163 -3.97 2.46 -4.60
C GLY A 163 -3.72 1.69 -5.90
N ASP A 164 -4.75 1.00 -6.41
CA ASP A 164 -4.68 0.27 -7.68
C ASP A 164 -4.40 1.22 -8.85
N SER A 165 -4.99 2.42 -8.85
CA SER A 165 -4.73 3.43 -9.89
C SER A 165 -3.27 3.90 -9.88
N PHE A 166 -2.65 4.05 -8.70
CA PHE A 166 -1.23 4.39 -8.60
C PHE A 166 -0.36 3.22 -9.05
N ALA A 167 -0.69 1.99 -8.66
CA ALA A 167 0.06 0.80 -9.07
C ALA A 167 0.03 0.61 -10.59
N ILE A 168 -1.16 0.69 -11.21
CA ILE A 168 -1.33 0.63 -12.66
C ILE A 168 -0.57 1.78 -13.32
N GLY A 169 -0.65 2.99 -12.77
CA GLY A 169 0.10 4.15 -13.23
C GLY A 169 1.61 3.89 -13.26
N MET A 170 2.18 3.35 -12.19
CA MET A 170 3.62 3.04 -12.12
C MET A 170 4.04 1.95 -13.11
N ILE A 171 3.21 0.93 -13.34
CA ILE A 171 3.46 -0.08 -14.37
C ILE A 171 3.48 0.56 -15.75
N LEU A 172 2.46 1.35 -16.09
CA LEU A 172 2.38 2.03 -17.38
C LEU A 172 3.51 3.04 -17.57
N LEU A 173 3.91 3.74 -16.51
CA LEU A 173 5.04 4.66 -16.51
C LEU A 173 6.34 3.93 -16.79
N GLY A 174 6.58 2.78 -16.15
CA GLY A 174 7.74 1.93 -16.39
C GLY A 174 7.79 1.40 -17.83
N LEU A 175 6.67 0.84 -18.32
CA LEU A 175 6.58 0.32 -19.69
C LEU A 175 6.79 1.41 -20.74
N SER A 176 6.13 2.57 -20.58
CA SER A 176 6.30 3.69 -21.50
C SER A 176 7.70 4.29 -21.42
N GLY A 177 8.32 4.34 -20.24
CA GLY A 177 9.71 4.75 -20.06
C GLY A 177 10.70 3.82 -20.75
N LEU A 178 10.55 2.51 -20.57
CA LEU A 178 11.35 1.49 -21.27
C LEU A 178 11.19 1.59 -22.79
N TRP A 179 9.98 1.83 -23.27
CA TRP A 179 9.72 2.00 -24.70
C TRP A 179 10.39 3.26 -25.28
N LEU A 180 10.28 4.39 -24.58
CA LEU A 180 10.94 5.64 -24.96
C LEU A 180 12.47 5.50 -24.91
N TRP A 181 13.00 4.79 -23.91
CA TRP A 181 14.42 4.51 -23.76
C TRP A 181 14.95 3.55 -24.83
N ALA A 182 14.24 2.49 -25.17
CA ALA A 182 14.68 1.54 -26.20
C ALA A 182 14.68 2.18 -27.61
N ARG A 183 13.87 3.21 -27.83
CA ARG A 183 13.74 3.84 -29.14
C ARG A 183 15.03 4.55 -29.56
N GLY A 184 15.55 4.17 -30.72
CA GLY A 184 16.77 4.77 -31.29
C GLY A 184 18.08 4.17 -30.76
N ARG A 185 18.00 3.14 -29.91
CA ARG A 185 19.17 2.39 -29.43
C ARG A 185 19.27 1.04 -30.12
N THR A 186 20.49 0.61 -30.40
CA THR A 186 20.78 -0.76 -30.83
C THR A 186 20.83 -1.70 -29.61
N PRO A 187 20.61 -3.02 -29.78
CA PRO A 187 20.70 -3.98 -28.67
C PRO A 187 22.03 -3.92 -27.91
N LYS A 188 23.15 -3.66 -28.61
CA LYS A 188 24.47 -3.45 -27.99
C LYS A 188 24.51 -2.24 -27.06
N GLN A 189 23.90 -1.12 -27.47
CA GLN A 189 23.82 0.10 -26.63
C GLN A 189 22.92 -0.12 -25.41
N MET A 190 21.84 -0.89 -25.56
CA MET A 190 20.97 -1.26 -24.44
C MET A 190 21.71 -2.15 -23.43
N LEU A 191 22.42 -3.19 -23.90
CA LEU A 191 23.25 -4.04 -23.04
C LEU A 191 24.33 -3.25 -22.32
N ALA A 192 25.07 -2.39 -23.02
CA ALA A 192 26.12 -1.57 -22.42
C ALA A 192 25.59 -0.64 -21.33
N SER A 193 24.42 -0.03 -21.54
CA SER A 193 23.82 0.88 -20.53
C SER A 193 23.28 0.14 -19.31
N VAL A 194 22.70 -1.05 -19.47
CA VAL A 194 22.30 -1.90 -18.34
C VAL A 194 23.53 -2.39 -17.57
N ALA A 195 24.58 -2.84 -18.27
CA ALA A 195 25.82 -3.29 -17.65
C ALA A 195 26.50 -2.17 -16.86
N ALA A 196 26.57 -0.96 -17.43
CA ALA A 196 27.12 0.21 -16.74
C ALA A 196 26.30 0.58 -15.49
N ALA A 197 24.97 0.63 -15.59
CA ALA A 197 24.11 0.91 -14.43
C ALA A 197 24.26 -0.14 -13.32
N SER A 198 24.36 -1.42 -13.70
CA SER A 198 24.54 -2.53 -12.77
C SER A 198 25.90 -2.48 -12.08
N ALA A 199 26.97 -2.15 -12.81
CA ALA A 199 28.30 -1.97 -12.25
C ALA A 199 28.35 -0.80 -11.26
N THR A 200 27.71 0.33 -11.58
CA THR A 200 27.62 1.48 -10.67
C THR A 200 26.87 1.11 -9.39
N ALA A 201 25.73 0.43 -9.50
CA ALA A 201 24.97 -0.03 -8.33
C ALA A 201 25.80 -0.98 -7.45
N MET A 202 26.53 -1.91 -8.06
CA MET A 202 27.44 -2.83 -7.36
C MET A 202 28.52 -2.05 -6.60
N VAL A 203 29.15 -1.06 -7.22
CA VAL A 203 30.18 -0.23 -6.56
C VAL A 203 29.59 0.55 -5.38
N VAL A 204 28.41 1.16 -5.54
CA VAL A 204 27.73 1.88 -4.45
C VAL A 204 27.48 0.95 -3.26
N VAL A 205 26.98 -0.26 -3.51
CA VAL A 205 26.75 -1.25 -2.45
C VAL A 205 28.07 -1.66 -1.81
N LEU A 206 29.10 -1.96 -2.59
CA LEU A 206 30.40 -2.39 -2.04
C LEU A 206 31.03 -1.28 -1.18
N VAL A 207 31.05 -0.04 -1.66
CA VAL A 207 31.61 1.10 -0.92
C VAL A 207 30.82 1.35 0.37
N ALA A 208 29.49 1.33 0.32
CA ALA A 208 28.65 1.54 1.51
C ALA A 208 28.76 0.42 2.56
N ASN A 209 29.37 -0.72 2.23
CA ASN A 209 29.59 -1.84 3.15
C ASN A 209 31.07 -2.09 3.49
N LEU A 210 32.00 -1.32 2.89
CA LEU A 210 33.44 -1.40 3.15
C LEU A 210 33.93 -0.30 4.12
N PHE A 211 33.05 0.64 4.48
CA PHE A 211 33.27 1.73 5.44
C PHE A 211 32.08 1.80 6.41
#